data_AF-A0A2A9E2Y1-F1
#
_entry.id   AF-A0A2A9E2Y1-F1
#
_cell.length_a   1.000
_cell.length_b   1.000
_cell.length_c   1.000
_cell.angle_alpha   90.00
_cell.angle_beta   90.00
_cell.angle_gamma   90.00
#
_symmetry.space_group_name_H-M   'P 1'
#
loop_
_entity.id
_entity.type
_entity.pdbx_description
1 polymer ?
#
loop_
_entity_poly.entity_id
_entity_poly.type
_entity_poly.pdbx_seq_one_letter_code
_entity_poly.pdbx_strand_id
1 'polypeptide(L)'
;MTAPALRPTVRPAPARGTTADRPAADRSTTSVQRAVVPPAPRRADFATATAMLTPRTRRPAGPREFSHAAAGPLPARDESGIRPPAELGDPTALCCAVAHAAIESLRGIRPLTQLARSVSPEIFDALHARAQVRVAARRRAAGSLPANQERQLRSRVRRARVVRIAPGVAEATVVVDDVDRVRAAAVRVEEHRGRWRVVVLEIG
;
A
#
# COMPACT_ATOMS: atom_id res chain seq x y z
N MET A 1 9.46 56.26 44.50
CA MET A 1 10.19 55.08 43.98
C MET A 1 9.52 54.67 42.68
N THR A 2 9.61 55.45 41.60
CA THR A 2 10.75 55.61 40.67
C THR A 2 11.21 54.29 40.06
N ALA A 3 10.62 53.94 38.92
CA ALA A 3 11.21 53.07 37.92
C ALA A 3 10.59 53.42 36.54
N PRO A 4 11.33 54.08 35.63
CA PRO A 4 10.86 54.32 34.27
C PRO A 4 11.46 53.34 33.25
N ALA A 5 10.66 53.15 32.20
CA ALA A 5 11.02 52.90 30.80
C ALA A 5 11.77 51.62 30.42
N LEU A 6 11.28 50.98 29.35
CA LEU A 6 12.09 50.59 28.18
C LEU A 6 11.15 50.56 26.96
N ARG A 7 11.19 51.62 26.15
CA ARG A 7 10.63 51.65 24.79
C ARG A 7 11.71 51.18 23.80
N PRO A 8 11.33 50.54 22.69
CA PRO A 8 12.26 49.84 21.80
C PRO A 8 13.05 50.80 20.91
N THR A 9 14.37 50.63 20.88
CA THR A 9 15.30 51.32 19.98
C THR A 9 15.32 50.59 18.64
N VAL A 10 14.69 51.18 17.61
CA VAL A 10 14.83 50.75 16.22
C VAL A 10 16.20 51.21 15.70
N ARG A 11 17.02 50.27 15.25
CA ARG A 11 18.34 50.53 14.66
C ARG A 11 18.21 50.68 13.13
N PRO A 12 18.53 51.84 12.53
CA PRO A 12 18.57 51.96 11.08
C PRO A 12 19.85 51.33 10.51
N ALA A 13 19.70 50.73 9.32
CA ALA A 13 20.75 50.08 8.55
C ALA A 13 21.60 51.11 7.76
N PRO A 14 22.91 50.86 7.63
CA PRO A 14 23.71 51.32 6.48
C PRO A 14 24.20 50.09 5.69
N ALA A 15 24.62 50.14 4.43
CA ALA A 15 24.54 51.11 3.36
C ALA A 15 24.80 50.34 2.06
N ARG A 16 24.41 50.93 0.93
CA ARG A 16 24.64 50.43 -0.42
C ARG A 16 26.14 50.29 -0.71
N GLY A 17 26.53 49.11 -1.17
CA GLY A 17 27.81 48.85 -1.84
C GLY A 17 27.58 48.67 -3.34
N THR A 18 28.36 49.40 -4.12
CA THR A 18 28.30 49.58 -5.56
C THR A 18 29.17 48.54 -6.31
N THR A 19 28.78 48.30 -7.56
CA THR A 19 29.60 47.97 -8.76
C THR A 19 30.27 46.61 -8.95
N ALA A 20 30.18 46.20 -10.23
CA ALA A 20 30.90 45.14 -10.96
C ALA A 20 30.44 43.71 -10.64
N ASP A 21 30.17 42.81 -11.58
CA ASP A 21 30.74 42.68 -12.92
C ASP A 21 29.80 41.83 -13.81
N ARG A 22 29.85 42.09 -15.11
CA ARG A 22 29.07 41.42 -16.16
C ARG A 22 30.04 40.62 -17.04
N PRO A 23 29.89 39.30 -17.12
CA PRO A 23 30.17 38.55 -18.33
C PRO A 23 28.82 38.16 -18.97
N ALA A 24 28.50 38.65 -20.17
CA ALA A 24 28.97 38.13 -21.45
C ALA A 24 28.45 36.70 -21.69
N ALA A 25 27.61 36.61 -22.71
CA ALA A 25 26.89 35.43 -23.14
C ALA A 25 27.81 34.23 -23.35
N ASP A 26 27.36 33.06 -22.90
CA ASP A 26 27.69 31.83 -23.61
C ASP A 26 26.40 31.12 -24.02
N ARG A 27 26.25 31.00 -25.33
CA ARG A 27 25.15 30.33 -26.01
C ARG A 27 25.52 28.85 -26.05
N SER A 28 25.19 28.11 -25.01
CA SER A 28 25.25 26.66 -25.06
C SER A 28 24.13 26.15 -25.97
N THR A 29 24.50 25.92 -27.22
CA THR A 29 23.71 25.32 -28.28
C THR A 29 23.16 23.97 -27.82
N THR A 30 21.83 23.86 -27.91
CA THR A 30 21.04 22.64 -27.76
C THR A 30 21.53 21.57 -28.73
N SER A 31 22.31 20.61 -28.26
CA SER A 31 22.59 19.37 -28.99
C SER A 31 21.42 18.42 -28.80
N VAL A 32 20.47 18.42 -29.73
CA VAL A 32 19.43 17.39 -29.82
C VAL A 32 20.05 16.16 -30.46
N GLN A 33 20.66 15.29 -29.66
CA GLN A 33 21.05 13.96 -30.13
C GLN A 33 19.79 13.12 -30.37
N ARG A 34 19.47 12.95 -31.66
CA ARG A 34 18.45 12.04 -32.18
C ARG A 34 18.91 10.61 -31.88
N ALA A 35 18.44 10.03 -30.77
CA ALA A 35 18.65 8.62 -30.48
C ALA A 35 17.89 7.77 -31.51
N VAL A 36 18.65 6.98 -32.27
CA VAL A 36 18.17 5.97 -33.21
C VAL A 36 17.46 4.86 -32.43
N VAL A 37 16.20 4.60 -32.78
CA VAL A 37 15.38 3.51 -32.21
C VAL A 37 15.77 2.19 -32.90
N PRO A 38 16.31 1.18 -32.20
CA PRO A 38 16.50 -0.15 -32.77
C PRO A 38 15.15 -0.90 -32.87
N PRO A 39 14.92 -1.72 -33.92
CA PRO A 39 13.67 -2.46 -34.09
C PRO A 39 13.51 -3.59 -33.07
N ALA A 40 12.27 -3.80 -32.64
CA ALA A 40 11.86 -4.80 -31.66
C ALA A 40 12.18 -6.25 -32.11
N PRO A 41 12.61 -7.13 -31.19
CA PRO A 41 12.74 -8.55 -31.49
C PRO A 41 11.36 -9.23 -31.59
N ARG A 42 11.25 -10.09 -32.60
CA ARG A 42 10.07 -10.86 -32.98
C ARG A 42 9.68 -11.87 -31.88
N ARG A 43 8.37 -12.11 -31.79
CA ARG A 43 7.74 -13.16 -30.96
C ARG A 43 8.41 -14.51 -31.23
N ALA A 44 8.89 -15.15 -30.17
CA ALA A 44 9.28 -16.54 -30.18
C ALA A 44 8.15 -17.36 -29.54
N ASP A 45 7.69 -18.36 -30.28
CA ASP A 45 6.70 -19.34 -29.88
C ASP A 45 7.24 -20.21 -28.74
N PHE A 46 6.51 -20.29 -27.62
CA PHE A 46 6.80 -21.27 -26.58
C PHE A 46 6.05 -22.56 -26.87
N ALA A 47 6.75 -23.49 -27.50
CA ALA A 47 6.34 -24.87 -27.64
C ALA A 47 6.39 -25.60 -26.30
N THR A 48 5.36 -26.41 -26.08
CA THR A 48 5.14 -27.39 -25.01
C THR A 48 6.32 -28.34 -24.85
N ALA A 49 6.76 -28.57 -23.61
CA ALA A 49 7.48 -29.78 -23.23
C ALA A 49 7.09 -30.21 -21.82
N THR A 50 6.22 -31.22 -21.77
CA THR A 50 5.95 -32.07 -20.61
C THR A 50 7.17 -32.96 -20.36
N ALA A 51 7.69 -33.00 -19.13
CA ALA A 51 8.44 -34.16 -18.64
C ALA A 51 8.37 -34.23 -17.11
N MET A 52 7.69 -35.27 -16.63
CA MET A 52 7.75 -35.74 -15.26
C MET A 52 9.14 -36.33 -14.96
N LEU A 53 9.65 -36.17 -13.73
CA LEU A 53 10.07 -37.26 -12.83
C LEU A 53 10.80 -36.71 -11.58
N THR A 54 10.39 -37.25 -10.43
CA THR A 54 10.90 -37.09 -9.05
C THR A 54 12.29 -37.71 -8.84
N PRO A 55 13.03 -37.36 -7.76
CA PRO A 55 12.98 -38.19 -6.55
C PRO A 55 13.05 -37.42 -5.19
N ARG A 56 12.93 -38.21 -4.12
CA ARG A 56 12.51 -37.88 -2.74
C ARG A 56 13.59 -37.28 -1.81
N THR A 57 13.10 -36.36 -0.96
CA THR A 57 13.33 -36.15 0.49
C THR A 57 14.73 -35.88 1.08
N ARG A 58 14.87 -34.71 1.74
CA ARG A 58 15.22 -34.65 3.18
C ARG A 58 14.64 -33.38 3.84
N ARG A 59 14.03 -33.60 5.01
CA ARG A 59 13.28 -32.67 5.88
C ARG A 59 14.20 -31.73 6.68
N PRO A 60 13.78 -30.48 6.93
CA PRO A 60 13.81 -29.94 8.30
C PRO A 60 12.45 -29.36 8.72
N ALA A 61 12.33 -29.10 10.02
CA ALA A 61 11.09 -28.99 10.77
C ALA A 61 10.61 -27.54 11.00
N GLY A 62 9.27 -27.36 10.93
CA GLY A 62 8.50 -26.23 11.50
C GLY A 62 8.55 -24.92 10.72
N PRO A 63 7.49 -24.08 10.71
CA PRO A 63 6.50 -23.88 11.77
C PRO A 63 5.04 -24.22 11.38
N ARG A 64 4.20 -24.40 12.41
CA ARG A 64 2.78 -24.75 12.35
C ARG A 64 1.98 -23.85 11.40
N GLU A 65 1.48 -24.44 10.33
CA GLU A 65 0.44 -23.87 9.48
C GLU A 65 -0.91 -24.06 10.16
N PHE A 66 -1.69 -22.98 10.26
CA PHE A 66 -3.10 -23.08 10.59
C PHE A 66 -3.81 -23.76 9.41
N SER A 67 -4.10 -25.05 9.58
CA SER A 67 -4.91 -25.81 8.63
C SER A 67 -6.32 -25.25 8.63
N HIS A 68 -6.74 -24.63 7.52
CA HIS A 68 -8.16 -24.50 7.23
C HIS A 68 -8.66 -25.88 6.79
N ALA A 69 -9.64 -26.39 7.54
CA ALA A 69 -10.24 -27.69 7.34
C ALA A 69 -10.69 -27.92 5.89
N ALA A 70 -10.46 -29.15 5.42
CA ALA A 70 -10.87 -29.64 4.12
C ALA A 70 -12.40 -29.55 3.92
N ALA A 71 -12.79 -29.17 2.70
CA ALA A 71 -14.18 -29.14 2.26
C ALA A 71 -14.80 -30.55 2.37
N GLY A 72 -15.81 -30.68 3.24
CA GLY A 72 -16.66 -31.87 3.31
C GLY A 72 -17.58 -32.00 2.09
N PRO A 73 -18.30 -33.13 1.96
CA PRO A 73 -19.17 -33.41 0.82
C PRO A 73 -20.26 -32.34 0.64
N LEU A 74 -20.53 -31.96 -0.62
CA LEU A 74 -21.57 -31.00 -0.98
C LEU A 74 -22.94 -31.48 -0.48
N PRO A 75 -23.70 -30.68 0.31
CA PRO A 75 -25.05 -31.04 0.69
C PRO A 75 -25.98 -31.01 -0.52
N ALA A 76 -26.92 -31.96 -0.54
CA ALA A 76 -28.01 -32.02 -1.50
C ALA A 76 -28.77 -30.67 -1.52
N ARG A 77 -29.18 -30.24 -2.72
CA ARG A 77 -29.97 -29.02 -2.90
C ARG A 77 -31.34 -29.22 -2.23
N ASP A 78 -31.53 -28.57 -1.09
CA ASP A 78 -32.86 -28.35 -0.54
C ASP A 78 -33.53 -27.22 -1.34
N GLU A 79 -34.59 -27.57 -2.07
CA GLU A 79 -35.40 -26.63 -2.86
C GLU A 79 -36.52 -25.97 -2.02
N SER A 80 -36.45 -26.07 -0.69
CA SER A 80 -37.30 -25.31 0.21
C SER A 80 -36.82 -23.85 0.31
N GLY A 81 -37.55 -22.97 -0.36
CA GLY A 81 -37.33 -21.53 -0.38
C GLY A 81 -37.47 -20.90 1.00
N ILE A 82 -36.32 -20.71 1.67
CA ILE A 82 -35.82 -19.50 2.34
C ILE A 82 -34.38 -19.87 2.70
N ARG A 83 -33.40 -19.40 1.91
CA ARG A 83 -32.00 -19.51 2.30
C ARG A 83 -31.85 -18.65 3.56
N PRO A 84 -31.49 -19.22 4.73
CA PRO A 84 -31.25 -18.40 5.91
C PRO A 84 -30.20 -17.34 5.56
N PRO A 85 -30.29 -16.11 6.13
CA PRO A 85 -29.29 -15.08 5.89
C PRO A 85 -27.91 -15.69 6.07
N ALA A 86 -27.07 -15.62 5.03
CA ALA A 86 -25.74 -16.22 5.08
C ALA A 86 -25.03 -15.65 6.32
N GLU A 87 -24.72 -16.52 7.28
CA GLU A 87 -24.08 -16.09 8.51
C GLU A 87 -22.81 -15.32 8.17
N LEU A 88 -22.68 -14.15 8.79
CA LEU A 88 -21.56 -13.27 8.53
C LEU A 88 -20.26 -13.93 9.02
N GLY A 89 -19.49 -14.48 8.07
CA GLY A 89 -18.28 -15.28 8.32
C GLY A 89 -17.17 -14.54 9.08
N ASP A 90 -16.00 -15.14 9.24
CA ASP A 90 -14.87 -14.50 9.90
C ASP A 90 -14.28 -13.34 9.07
N PRO A 91 -14.21 -12.09 9.58
CA PRO A 91 -13.62 -10.97 8.85
C PRO A 91 -12.09 -11.00 8.76
N THR A 92 -11.41 -11.96 9.38
CA THR A 92 -9.93 -12.04 9.41
C THR A 92 -9.30 -11.95 8.01
N ALA A 93 -9.82 -12.72 7.05
CA ALA A 93 -9.29 -12.70 5.68
C ALA A 93 -9.46 -11.33 5.01
N LEU A 94 -10.60 -10.66 5.22
CA LEU A 94 -10.85 -9.31 4.71
C LEU A 94 -9.87 -8.30 5.33
N CYS A 95 -9.71 -8.33 6.65
CA CYS A 95 -8.83 -7.40 7.38
C CYS A 95 -7.38 -7.54 6.89
N CYS A 96 -6.88 -8.77 6.77
CA CYS A 96 -5.54 -9.05 6.25
C CYS A 96 -5.39 -8.56 4.80
N ALA A 97 -6.35 -8.87 3.93
CA ALA A 97 -6.30 -8.49 2.53
C ALA A 97 -6.32 -6.96 2.35
N VAL A 98 -7.21 -6.26 3.05
CA VAL A 98 -7.32 -4.79 2.97
C VAL A 98 -6.08 -4.11 3.55
N ALA A 99 -5.60 -4.51 4.73
CA ALA A 99 -4.41 -3.94 5.33
C ALA A 99 -3.18 -4.10 4.41
N HIS A 100 -3.00 -5.31 3.87
CA HIS A 100 -1.91 -5.61 2.96
C HIS A 100 -1.99 -4.78 1.67
N ALA A 101 -3.13 -4.80 1.00
CA ALA A 101 -3.33 -4.05 -0.24
C ALA A 101 -3.23 -2.53 -0.04
N ALA A 102 -3.72 -2.00 1.08
CA ALA A 102 -3.61 -0.58 1.41
C ALA A 102 -2.14 -0.16 1.58
N ILE A 103 -1.32 -0.96 2.27
CA ILE A 103 0.12 -0.69 2.41
C ILE A 103 0.82 -0.69 1.04
N GLU A 104 0.54 -1.68 0.19
CA GLU A 104 1.09 -1.73 -1.17
C GLU A 104 0.62 -0.55 -2.05
N SER A 105 -0.63 -0.12 -1.91
CA SER A 105 -1.17 1.04 -2.63
C SER A 105 -0.55 2.35 -2.15
N LEU A 106 -0.30 2.51 -0.85
CA LEU A 106 0.42 3.66 -0.30
C LEU A 106 1.88 3.73 -0.76
N ARG A 107 2.45 2.61 -1.20
CA ARG A 107 3.77 2.54 -1.86
C ARG A 107 3.71 2.79 -3.37
N GLY A 108 2.52 2.81 -3.96
CA GLY A 108 2.31 2.97 -5.40
C GLY A 108 2.47 1.69 -6.22
N ILE A 109 2.48 0.52 -5.57
CA ILE A 109 2.72 -0.78 -6.22
C ILE A 109 1.42 -1.42 -6.69
N ARG A 110 0.34 -1.27 -5.90
CA ARG A 110 -0.98 -1.82 -6.19
C ARG A 110 -2.00 -0.71 -6.47
N PRO A 111 -2.87 -0.86 -7.49
CA PRO A 111 -3.97 0.08 -7.72
C PRO A 111 -5.00 0.01 -6.59
N LEU A 112 -5.38 1.19 -6.06
CA LEU A 112 -6.31 1.29 -4.94
C LEU A 112 -7.74 0.84 -5.29
N THR A 113 -8.11 0.84 -6.57
CA THR A 113 -9.44 0.44 -7.07
C THR A 113 -9.85 -0.97 -6.62
N GLN A 114 -8.89 -1.84 -6.31
CA GLN A 114 -9.14 -3.18 -5.77
C GLN A 114 -9.79 -3.15 -4.37
N LEU A 115 -9.63 -2.06 -3.63
CA LEU A 115 -10.20 -1.90 -2.28
C LEU A 115 -11.65 -1.39 -2.30
N ALA A 116 -12.10 -0.76 -3.40
CA ALA A 116 -13.37 -0.03 -3.44
C ALA A 116 -14.60 -0.85 -3.01
N ARG A 117 -14.60 -2.16 -3.23
CA ARG A 117 -15.68 -3.07 -2.79
C ARG A 117 -15.64 -3.38 -1.29
N SER A 118 -14.44 -3.40 -0.71
CA SER A 118 -14.14 -3.90 0.63
C SER A 118 -14.11 -2.82 1.69
N VAL A 119 -13.95 -1.55 1.28
CA VAL A 119 -13.90 -0.39 2.18
C VAL A 119 -15.13 0.51 1.98
N SER A 120 -15.42 1.37 2.95
CA SER A 120 -16.40 2.45 2.78
C SER A 120 -15.86 3.53 1.81
N PRO A 121 -16.73 4.31 1.16
CA PRO A 121 -16.29 5.39 0.25
C PRO A 121 -15.35 6.38 0.94
N GLU A 122 -15.65 6.74 2.19
CA GLU A 122 -14.87 7.70 2.98
C GLU A 122 -13.44 7.20 3.22
N ILE A 123 -13.29 5.90 3.53
CA ILE A 123 -11.98 5.26 3.69
C ILE A 123 -11.25 5.14 2.35
N PHE A 124 -11.97 4.86 1.26
CA PHE A 124 -11.38 4.83 -0.07
C PHE A 124 -10.78 6.19 -0.44
N ASP A 125 -11.53 7.28 -0.25
CA ASP A 125 -11.10 8.63 -0.59
C ASP A 125 -9.91 9.08 0.27
N ALA A 126 -9.95 8.80 1.57
CA ALA A 126 -8.84 9.08 2.48
C ALA A 126 -7.56 8.33 2.10
N LEU A 127 -7.66 7.04 1.76
CA LEU A 127 -6.53 6.25 1.26
C LEU A 127 -6.02 6.79 -0.07
N HIS A 128 -6.91 7.17 -0.98
CA HIS A 128 -6.56 7.70 -2.29
C HIS A 128 -5.76 8.99 -2.16
N ALA A 129 -6.25 9.96 -1.39
CA ALA A 129 -5.55 11.20 -1.12
C ALA A 129 -4.16 10.95 -0.52
N ARG A 130 -4.06 10.06 0.49
CA ARG A 130 -2.78 9.72 1.13
C ARG A 130 -1.81 9.04 0.16
N ALA A 131 -2.30 8.15 -0.71
CA ALA A 131 -1.48 7.47 -1.71
C ALA A 131 -0.91 8.47 -2.73
N GLN A 132 -1.71 9.42 -3.21
CA GLN A 132 -1.24 10.45 -4.15
C GLN A 132 -0.12 11.29 -3.57
N VAL A 133 -0.26 11.74 -2.32
CA VAL A 133 0.78 12.51 -1.62
C VAL A 133 2.07 11.69 -1.49
N ARG A 134 1.98 10.41 -1.09
CA ARG A 134 3.15 9.53 -0.93
C ARG A 134 3.86 9.25 -2.25
N VAL A 135 3.11 8.93 -3.30
CA VAL A 135 3.66 8.69 -4.64
C VAL A 135 4.33 9.96 -5.17
N ALA A 136 3.72 11.13 -4.99
CA ALA A 136 4.30 12.40 -5.40
C ALA A 136 5.57 12.74 -4.60
N ALA A 137 5.56 12.57 -3.28
CA ALA A 137 6.74 12.78 -2.43
C ALA A 137 7.91 11.90 -2.87
N ARG A 138 7.62 10.62 -3.16
CA ARG A 138 8.61 9.66 -3.62
C ARG A 138 9.22 10.01 -4.97
N ARG A 139 8.41 10.44 -5.94
CA ARG A 139 8.91 10.86 -7.27
C ARG A 139 9.91 12.02 -7.19
N ARG A 140 9.82 12.85 -6.13
CA ARG A 140 10.76 13.95 -5.89
C ARG A 140 12.03 13.52 -5.16
N ALA A 141 11.99 12.41 -4.42
CA ALA A 141 13.16 11.90 -3.72
C ALA A 141 14.15 11.26 -4.71
N ALA A 142 15.35 11.82 -4.81
CA ALA A 142 16.44 11.23 -5.58
C ALA A 142 16.77 9.82 -5.01
N GLY A 143 16.87 8.81 -5.87
CA GLY A 143 17.22 7.44 -5.46
C GLY A 143 16.04 6.48 -5.27
N SER A 144 14.82 6.82 -5.73
CA SER A 144 13.74 5.83 -5.78
C SER A 144 14.12 4.65 -6.68
N LEU A 145 14.08 3.44 -6.11
CA LEU A 145 14.28 2.18 -6.84
C LEU A 145 13.39 2.09 -8.09
N PRO A 146 13.89 1.38 -9.12
CA PRO A 146 13.14 0.69 -10.13
C PRO A 146 11.67 0.41 -9.83
N ALA A 147 10.66 0.91 -10.54
CA ALA A 147 9.27 0.46 -10.29
C ALA A 147 9.11 -1.08 -10.43
N ASN A 148 9.99 -1.71 -11.20
CA ASN A 148 10.13 -3.17 -11.32
C ASN A 148 10.75 -3.83 -10.07
N GLN A 149 11.80 -3.26 -9.50
CA GLN A 149 12.49 -3.76 -8.32
C GLN A 149 11.63 -3.61 -7.06
N GLU A 150 10.87 -2.53 -6.99
CA GLU A 150 9.87 -2.29 -5.96
C GLU A 150 8.77 -3.35 -5.89
N ARG A 151 8.28 -3.78 -7.07
CA ARG A 151 7.28 -4.84 -7.20
C ARG A 151 7.80 -6.19 -6.71
N GLN A 152 9.12 -6.39 -6.68
CA GLN A 152 9.74 -7.61 -6.17
C GLN A 152 9.82 -7.62 -4.63
N LEU A 153 9.78 -6.44 -4.00
CA LEU A 153 9.81 -6.30 -2.55
C LEU A 153 8.41 -6.47 -1.97
N ARG A 154 8.10 -7.71 -1.61
CA ARG A 154 6.77 -8.13 -1.12
C ARG A 154 6.58 -7.74 0.34
N SER A 155 5.49 -7.05 0.64
CA SER A 155 4.98 -6.98 2.00
C SER A 155 4.35 -8.32 2.39
N ARG A 156 4.36 -8.63 3.69
CA ARG A 156 3.75 -9.87 4.22
C ARG A 156 3.00 -9.58 5.50
N VAL A 157 1.79 -10.11 5.61
CA VAL A 157 1.06 -10.10 6.89
C VAL A 157 1.78 -11.05 7.85
N ARG A 158 2.31 -10.49 8.93
CA ARG A 158 3.02 -11.24 9.97
C ARG A 158 2.06 -11.80 11.01
N ARG A 159 1.07 -11.00 11.41
CA ARG A 159 0.08 -11.38 12.42
C ARG A 159 -1.20 -10.58 12.23
N ALA A 160 -2.35 -11.20 12.49
CA ALA A 160 -3.60 -10.50 12.67
C ALA A 160 -4.25 -10.94 13.98
N ARG A 161 -4.86 -10.00 14.69
CA ARG A 161 -5.75 -10.27 15.82
C ARG A 161 -7.07 -9.59 15.52
N VAL A 162 -8.14 -10.35 15.54
CA VAL A 162 -9.50 -9.87 15.30
C VAL A 162 -10.33 -10.13 16.55
N VAL A 163 -11.16 -9.17 16.93
CA VAL A 163 -12.08 -9.24 18.05
C VAL A 163 -13.46 -8.80 17.57
N ARG A 164 -14.47 -9.64 17.74
CA ARG A 164 -15.87 -9.24 17.52
C ARG A 164 -16.32 -8.42 18.71
N ILE A 165 -16.82 -7.22 18.45
CA ILE A 165 -17.26 -6.27 19.49
C ILE A 165 -18.78 -6.31 19.63
N ALA A 166 -19.50 -6.57 18.54
CA ALA A 166 -20.95 -6.72 18.50
C ALA A 166 -21.36 -7.61 17.30
N PRO A 167 -22.63 -8.06 17.21
CA PRO A 167 -23.15 -8.65 15.99
C PRO A 167 -22.91 -7.71 14.81
N GLY A 168 -22.27 -8.22 13.75
CA GLY A 168 -21.94 -7.42 12.58
C GLY A 168 -20.83 -6.38 12.78
N VAL A 169 -20.10 -6.36 13.90
CA VAL A 169 -18.99 -5.42 14.14
C VAL A 169 -17.76 -6.14 14.67
N ALA A 170 -16.61 -5.91 14.06
CA ALA A 170 -15.33 -6.41 14.55
C ALA A 170 -14.21 -5.38 14.40
N GLU A 171 -13.23 -5.49 15.28
CA GLU A 171 -12.01 -4.71 15.26
C GLU A 171 -10.82 -5.63 15.06
N ALA A 172 -9.82 -5.17 14.33
CA ALA A 172 -8.63 -5.93 14.04
C ALA A 172 -7.36 -5.08 14.13
N THR A 173 -6.30 -5.73 14.58
CA THR A 173 -4.93 -5.23 14.46
C THR A 173 -4.17 -6.17 13.53
N VAL A 174 -3.65 -5.64 12.43
CA VAL A 174 -2.86 -6.39 11.45
C VAL A 174 -1.43 -5.85 11.44
N VAL A 175 -0.47 -6.72 11.72
CA VAL A 175 0.96 -6.42 11.64
C VAL A 175 1.47 -6.90 10.29
N VAL A 176 2.10 -6.00 9.54
CA VAL A 176 2.63 -6.24 8.20
C VAL A 176 4.11 -5.93 8.20
N ASP A 177 4.91 -6.90 7.78
CA ASP A 177 6.29 -6.67 7.41
C ASP A 177 6.26 -5.92 6.07
N ASP A 178 6.56 -4.62 6.10
CA ASP A 178 6.85 -3.83 4.93
C ASP A 178 8.36 -3.90 4.67
N VAL A 179 8.80 -3.38 3.53
CA VAL A 179 10.15 -3.60 3.00
C VAL A 179 11.25 -3.07 3.91
N ASP A 180 11.06 -1.86 4.41
CA ASP A 180 12.04 -1.10 5.20
C ASP A 180 11.66 -1.03 6.68
N ARG A 181 10.46 -1.52 7.06
CA ARG A 181 9.92 -1.40 8.42
C ARG A 181 8.74 -2.32 8.66
N VAL A 182 8.43 -2.57 9.93
CA VAL A 182 7.16 -3.18 10.33
C VAL A 182 6.09 -2.10 10.46
N ARG A 183 4.88 -2.37 9.97
CA ARG A 183 3.73 -1.47 10.05
C ARG A 183 2.56 -2.18 10.73
N ALA A 184 1.82 -1.45 11.55
CA ALA A 184 0.59 -1.93 12.13
C ALA A 184 -0.59 -1.20 11.47
N ALA A 185 -1.67 -1.94 11.20
CA ALA A 185 -2.93 -1.41 10.74
C ALA A 185 -4.03 -1.70 11.77
N ALA A 186 -4.69 -0.66 12.25
CA ALA A 186 -5.92 -0.77 13.03
C ALA A 186 -7.11 -0.71 12.07
N VAL A 187 -8.00 -1.68 12.17
CA VAL A 187 -9.12 -1.88 11.23
C VAL A 187 -10.40 -2.04 12.02
N ARG A 188 -11.45 -1.32 11.64
CA ARG A 188 -12.82 -1.61 12.05
C ARG A 188 -13.62 -2.08 10.85
N VAL A 189 -14.34 -3.17 11.02
CA VAL A 189 -15.25 -3.71 10.02
C VAL A 189 -16.67 -3.77 10.56
N GLU A 190 -17.61 -3.45 9.68
CA GLU A 190 -19.03 -3.50 9.95
C GLU A 190 -19.73 -4.30 8.85
N GLU A 191 -20.85 -4.94 9.21
CA GLU A 191 -21.71 -5.61 8.26
C GLU A 191 -22.46 -4.58 7.41
N HIS A 192 -22.40 -4.74 6.10
CA HIS A 192 -23.12 -3.92 5.17
C HIS A 192 -23.68 -4.79 4.05
N ARG A 193 -25.00 -5.05 4.08
CA ARG A 193 -25.72 -5.91 3.12
C ARG A 193 -25.20 -7.36 3.13
N GLY A 194 -25.07 -7.96 4.31
CA GLY A 194 -24.63 -9.35 4.48
C GLY A 194 -23.15 -9.59 4.17
N ARG A 195 -22.33 -8.54 4.07
CA ARG A 195 -20.87 -8.66 3.87
C ARG A 195 -20.12 -7.70 4.77
N TRP A 196 -18.93 -8.11 5.20
CA TRP A 196 -18.02 -7.23 5.91
C TRP A 196 -17.54 -6.09 5.02
N ARG A 197 -17.47 -4.90 5.61
CA ARG A 197 -16.94 -3.69 5.01
C ARG A 197 -16.04 -2.98 6.02
N VAL A 198 -14.86 -2.58 5.60
CA VAL A 198 -13.95 -1.77 6.43
C VAL A 198 -14.47 -0.34 6.48
N VAL A 199 -14.71 0.16 7.69
CA VAL A 199 -15.24 1.51 7.96
C VAL A 199 -14.25 2.42 8.69
N VAL A 200 -13.23 1.83 9.32
CA VAL A 200 -12.07 2.56 9.87
C VAL A 200 -10.82 1.82 9.46
N LEU A 201 -9.81 2.57 9.02
CA LEU A 201 -8.49 2.04 8.70
C LEU A 201 -7.42 3.07 9.03
N GLU A 202 -6.56 2.72 9.97
CA GLU A 202 -5.38 3.50 10.32
C GLU A 202 -4.12 2.66 10.07
N ILE A 203 -3.07 3.29 9.51
CA ILE A 203 -1.82 2.62 9.17
C ILE A 203 -0.65 3.45 9.71
N GLY A 204 0.10 2.84 10.64
CA GLY A 204 1.32 3.36 11.24
C GLY A 204 2.50 3.47 10.28
#